data_AF-A0A0J7LA22-F1
#
_entry.id   AF-A0A0J7LA22-F1
#
_cell.length_a   1.000
_cell.length_b   1.000
_cell.length_c   1.000
_cell.angle_alpha   90.00
_cell.angle_beta   90.00
_cell.angle_gamma   90.00
#
_symmetry.space_group_name_H-M   'P 1'
#
loop_
_entity.id
_entity.type
_entity.pdbx_description
1 polymer ?
#
loop_
_entity_poly.entity_id
_entity_poly.type
_entity_poly.pdbx_seq_one_letter_code
_entity_poly.pdbx_strand_id
1 'polypeptide(L)'
;MHLGFQGTPLSPEPNILAHSRMKYRRVKKICVFQKSLEDLSSRMAAAEAIQSGWQNPNDANEATELLEQLQKFGERLVPIQRNIEDANDQASVFASSSVIVSHALLAKLEDLNTRWKVLQVAVDERYKLLSGFGKDGSTPGSQAFLASSVEAPWERALTPAKVPYYIK
;
A
#
# COMPACT_ATOMS: atom_id res chain seq x y z
N MET A 1 72.98 -34.35 6.47
CA MET A 1 72.03 -34.20 5.35
C MET A 1 70.62 -34.27 5.92
N HIS A 2 69.90 -33.16 5.97
CA HIS A 2 68.49 -33.11 6.39
C HIS A 2 67.74 -32.35 5.28
N LEU A 3 67.02 -33.09 4.44
CA LEU A 3 66.19 -32.52 3.39
C LEU A 3 64.79 -32.27 3.97
N GLY A 4 64.48 -31.00 4.22
CA GLY A 4 63.14 -30.57 4.60
C GLY A 4 62.22 -30.60 3.38
N PHE A 5 61.21 -31.45 3.41
CA PHE A 5 60.06 -31.36 2.50
C PHE A 5 59.22 -30.14 2.90
N GLN A 6 59.36 -29.04 2.17
CA GLN A 6 58.35 -27.98 2.20
C GLN A 6 57.13 -28.47 1.41
N GLY A 7 56.07 -28.85 2.13
CA GLY A 7 54.75 -29.03 1.54
C GLY A 7 54.27 -27.69 0.99
N THR A 8 54.16 -27.58 -0.32
CA THR A 8 53.51 -26.43 -0.97
C THR A 8 52.04 -26.41 -0.56
N PRO A 9 51.48 -25.25 -0.15
CA PRO A 9 50.07 -25.16 0.18
C PRO A 9 49.27 -25.36 -1.11
N LEU A 10 48.43 -26.39 -1.13
CA LEU A 10 47.47 -26.65 -2.20
C LEU A 10 46.56 -25.44 -2.37
N SER A 11 46.83 -24.65 -3.41
CA SER A 11 45.97 -23.54 -3.82
C SER A 11 44.63 -24.12 -4.29
N PRO A 12 43.47 -23.60 -3.84
CA PRO A 12 42.18 -24.15 -4.19
C PRO A 12 41.92 -24.03 -5.70
N GLU A 13 41.51 -25.16 -6.31
CA GLU A 13 41.12 -25.28 -7.73
C GLU A 13 40.14 -24.16 -8.15
N PRO A 14 40.33 -23.53 -9.32
CA PRO A 14 39.55 -22.37 -9.78
C PRO A 14 38.04 -22.64 -9.84
N ASN A 15 37.63 -23.89 -10.02
CA ASN A 15 36.23 -24.30 -10.07
C ASN A 15 35.52 -24.19 -8.69
N ILE A 16 36.24 -24.49 -7.60
CA ILE A 16 35.70 -24.41 -6.22
C ILE A 16 35.45 -22.95 -5.84
N LEU A 17 36.37 -22.06 -6.21
CA LEU A 17 36.23 -20.61 -6.00
C LEU A 17 35.06 -20.03 -6.79
N ALA A 18 34.86 -20.45 -8.04
CA ALA A 18 33.73 -20.02 -8.87
C ALA A 18 32.38 -20.43 -8.26
N HIS A 19 32.25 -21.69 -7.82
CA HIS A 19 31.04 -22.19 -7.15
C HIS A 19 30.76 -21.45 -5.83
N SER A 20 31.80 -21.22 -5.02
CA SER A 20 31.70 -20.48 -3.76
C SER A 20 31.25 -19.03 -3.99
N ARG A 21 31.82 -18.36 -4.99
CA ARG A 21 31.47 -16.98 -5.37
C ARG A 21 30.03 -16.86 -5.87
N MET A 22 29.56 -17.84 -6.66
CA MET A 22 28.17 -17.87 -7.13
C MET A 22 27.18 -18.12 -5.99
N LYS A 23 27.51 -19.00 -5.03
CA LYS A 23 26.71 -19.20 -3.81
C LYS A 23 26.63 -17.92 -2.97
N TYR A 24 27.77 -17.28 -2.69
CA TYR A 24 27.81 -16.02 -1.94
C TYR A 24 27.00 -14.91 -2.62
N ARG A 25 27.11 -14.78 -3.95
CA ARG A 25 26.36 -13.78 -4.73
C ARG A 25 24.85 -14.00 -4.64
N ARG A 26 24.38 -15.26 -4.62
CA ARG A 26 22.96 -15.58 -4.45
C ARG A 26 22.45 -15.21 -3.06
N VAL A 27 23.17 -15.62 -2.01
CA VAL A 27 22.80 -15.30 -0.62
C VAL A 27 22.72 -13.78 -0.43
N LYS A 28 23.71 -13.03 -0.93
CA LYS A 28 23.71 -11.56 -0.84
C LYS A 28 22.48 -10.94 -1.51
N LYS A 29 22.08 -11.41 -2.69
CA LYS A 29 20.87 -10.92 -3.38
C LYS A 29 19.60 -11.20 -2.57
N ILE A 30 19.48 -12.38 -1.97
CA ILE A 30 18.33 -12.73 -1.11
C ILE A 30 18.31 -11.83 0.14
N CYS A 31 19.45 -11.63 0.82
CA CYS A 31 19.48 -10.77 2.01
C CYS A 31 19.09 -9.31 1.70
N VAL A 32 19.52 -8.79 0.54
CA VAL A 32 19.12 -7.44 0.10
C VAL A 32 17.62 -7.38 -0.16
N PHE A 33 17.06 -8.38 -0.84
CA PHE A 33 15.62 -8.47 -1.10
C PHE A 33 14.82 -8.57 0.21
N GLN A 34 15.23 -9.42 1.15
CA GLN A 34 14.64 -9.53 2.49
C GLN A 34 14.58 -8.16 3.17
N LYS A 35 15.70 -7.45 3.24
CA LYS A 35 15.78 -6.12 3.86
C LYS A 35 14.86 -5.11 3.14
N SER A 36 14.76 -5.19 1.82
CA SER A 36 13.86 -4.35 1.03
C SER A 36 12.39 -4.61 1.39
N LEU A 37 11.99 -5.88 1.56
CA LEU A 37 10.62 -6.22 1.96
C LEU A 37 10.30 -5.77 3.40
N GLU A 38 11.27 -5.81 4.31
CA GLU A 38 11.08 -5.27 5.67
C GLU A 38 10.88 -3.74 5.65
N ASP A 39 11.72 -3.01 4.93
CA ASP A 39 11.60 -1.55 4.80
C ASP A 39 10.26 -1.16 4.16
N LEU A 40 9.89 -1.84 3.07
CA LEU A 40 8.61 -1.65 2.41
C LEU A 40 7.44 -1.96 3.36
N SER A 41 7.52 -3.04 4.14
CA SER A 41 6.48 -3.39 5.12
C SER A 41 6.31 -2.32 6.19
N SER A 42 7.41 -1.76 6.70
CA SER A 42 7.36 -0.65 7.66
C SER A 42 6.72 0.60 7.07
N ARG A 43 7.03 0.94 5.81
CA ARG A 43 6.43 2.09 5.12
C ARG A 43 4.94 1.87 4.85
N MET A 44 4.57 0.66 4.45
CA MET A 44 3.17 0.28 4.24
C MET A 44 2.37 0.44 5.53
N ALA A 45 2.88 -0.10 6.65
CA ALA A 45 2.24 0.04 7.95
C ALA A 45 2.07 1.51 8.38
N ALA A 46 3.05 2.37 8.11
CA ALA A 46 2.93 3.80 8.39
C ALA A 46 1.85 4.49 7.54
N ALA A 47 1.69 4.09 6.27
CA ALA A 47 0.65 4.61 5.39
C ALA A 47 -0.75 4.13 5.81
N GLU A 48 -0.86 2.85 6.17
CA GLU A 48 -2.11 2.26 6.71
C GLU A 48 -2.52 2.90 8.03
N ALA A 49 -1.57 3.23 8.91
CA ALA A 49 -1.88 3.96 10.15
C ALA A 49 -2.55 5.31 9.87
N ILE A 50 -2.06 6.05 8.86
CA ILE A 50 -2.68 7.31 8.42
C ILE A 50 -4.09 7.05 7.86
N GLN A 51 -4.22 6.05 6.99
CA GLN A 51 -5.51 5.66 6.39
C GLN A 51 -6.55 5.27 7.45
N SER A 52 -6.14 4.53 8.49
CA SER A 52 -7.02 4.13 9.60
C SER A 52 -7.50 5.31 10.46
N GLY A 53 -6.77 6.43 10.44
CA GLY A 53 -7.11 7.64 11.19
C GLY A 53 -8.10 8.56 10.49
N TRP A 54 -8.47 8.31 9.23
CA TRP A 54 -9.34 9.20 8.47
C TRP A 54 -10.73 9.33 9.09
N GLN A 55 -11.18 10.58 9.26
CA GLN A 55 -12.50 10.93 9.78
C GLN A 55 -13.35 11.58 8.69
N ASN A 56 -14.68 11.51 8.77
CA ASN A 56 -15.53 12.23 7.83
C ASN A 56 -15.48 13.74 8.10
N PRO A 57 -15.42 14.60 7.06
CA PRO A 57 -15.52 16.05 7.23
C PRO A 57 -16.87 16.45 7.83
N ASN A 58 -16.86 17.45 8.71
CA ASN A 58 -18.06 18.05 9.29
C ASN A 58 -18.68 19.12 8.38
N ASP A 59 -17.84 19.83 7.63
CA ASP A 59 -18.25 20.89 6.71
C ASP A 59 -17.38 20.93 5.43
N ALA A 60 -17.78 21.80 4.50
CA ALA A 60 -17.14 21.90 3.19
C ALA A 60 -15.73 22.52 3.25
N ASN A 61 -15.44 23.33 4.27
CA ASN A 61 -14.10 23.88 4.46
C ASN A 61 -13.15 22.77 4.94
N GLU A 62 -13.56 22.00 5.95
CA GLU A 62 -12.79 20.84 6.43
C GLU A 62 -12.60 19.79 5.33
N ALA A 63 -13.62 19.52 4.51
CA ALA A 63 -13.49 18.61 3.36
C ALA A 63 -12.40 19.07 2.38
N THR A 64 -12.29 20.38 2.15
CA THR A 64 -11.28 20.97 1.27
C THR A 64 -9.88 20.81 1.86
N GLU A 65 -9.70 21.08 3.16
CA GLU A 65 -8.42 20.91 3.85
C GLU A 65 -7.99 19.43 3.87
N LEU A 66 -8.92 18.50 4.09
CA LEU A 66 -8.66 17.06 4.04
C LEU A 66 -8.29 16.59 2.63
N LEU A 67 -8.81 17.23 1.59
CA LEU A 67 -8.45 16.97 0.19
C LEU A 67 -6.99 17.34 -0.08
N GLU A 68 -6.52 18.50 0.39
CA GLU A 68 -5.12 18.89 0.29
C GLU A 68 -4.20 17.94 1.06
N GLN A 69 -4.62 17.49 2.25
CA GLN A 69 -3.89 16.47 3.01
C GLN A 69 -3.83 15.14 2.25
N LEU A 70 -4.92 14.74 1.60
CA LEU A 70 -4.97 13.52 0.78
C LEU A 70 -4.04 13.61 -0.43
N GLN A 71 -3.93 14.77 -1.08
CA GLN A 71 -2.98 14.99 -2.17
C GLN A 71 -1.53 14.81 -1.69
N LYS A 72 -1.15 15.44 -0.58
CA LYS A 72 0.17 15.26 0.05
C LYS A 72 0.42 13.81 0.47
N PHE A 73 -0.63 13.11 0.93
CA PHE A 73 -0.53 11.68 1.22
C PHE A 73 -0.22 10.88 -0.05
N GLY A 74 -0.89 11.18 -1.17
CA GLY A 74 -0.61 10.57 -2.48
C GLY A 74 0.86 10.68 -2.90
N GLU A 75 1.49 11.84 -2.69
CA GLU A 75 2.94 12.03 -2.96
C GLU A 75 3.82 11.09 -2.11
N ARG A 76 3.43 10.83 -0.86
CA ARG A 76 4.13 9.89 0.03
C ARG A 76 3.97 8.43 -0.39
N LEU A 77 2.96 8.11 -1.20
CA LEU A 77 2.72 6.77 -1.71
C LEU A 77 3.58 6.44 -2.95
N VAL A 78 4.05 7.44 -3.69
CA VAL A 78 4.94 7.24 -4.85
C VAL A 78 6.15 6.35 -4.55
N PRO A 79 6.94 6.58 -3.48
CA PRO A 79 8.06 5.69 -3.15
C PRO A 79 7.61 4.27 -2.74
N ILE A 80 6.41 4.11 -2.17
CA ILE A 80 5.86 2.79 -1.82
C ILE A 80 5.53 2.02 -3.10
N GLN A 81 4.86 2.67 -4.05
CA GLN A 81 4.55 2.10 -5.37
C GLN A 81 5.83 1.60 -6.06
N ARG A 82 6.83 2.48 -6.17
CA ARG A 82 8.11 2.13 -6.80
C ARG A 82 8.78 0.94 -6.12
N ASN A 83 8.81 0.92 -4.78
CA ASN A 83 9.42 -0.19 -4.05
C ASN A 83 8.69 -1.52 -4.26
N ILE A 84 7.37 -1.49 -4.47
CA ILE A 84 6.57 -2.68 -4.82
C ILE A 84 6.92 -3.17 -6.22
N GLU A 85 6.98 -2.27 -7.19
CA GLU A 85 7.37 -2.58 -8.57
C GLU A 85 8.79 -3.18 -8.60
N ASP A 86 9.75 -2.52 -7.96
CA ASP A 86 11.14 -2.98 -7.83
C ASP A 86 11.24 -4.37 -7.14
N ALA A 87 10.41 -4.63 -6.12
CA ALA A 87 10.39 -5.91 -5.42
C ALA A 87 9.78 -7.04 -6.28
N ASN A 88 8.71 -6.75 -7.02
CA ASN A 88 8.11 -7.69 -7.95
C ASN A 88 9.07 -8.02 -9.11
N ASP A 89 9.76 -7.02 -9.65
CA ASP A 89 10.78 -7.20 -10.68
C ASP A 89 11.94 -8.06 -10.17
N GLN A 90 12.42 -7.81 -8.94
CA GLN A 90 13.44 -8.65 -8.32
C GLN A 90 12.98 -10.10 -8.14
N ALA A 91 11.73 -10.33 -7.72
CA ALA A 91 11.16 -11.67 -7.59
C ALA A 91 11.09 -12.38 -8.95
N SER A 92 10.69 -11.68 -10.02
CA SER A 92 10.68 -12.18 -11.40
C SER A 92 12.09 -12.54 -11.90
N VAL A 93 13.08 -11.69 -11.62
CA VAL A 93 14.49 -11.95 -11.94
C VAL A 93 15.01 -13.18 -11.18
N PHE A 94 14.62 -13.38 -9.93
CA PHE A 94 14.99 -14.60 -9.19
C PHE A 94 14.37 -15.85 -9.79
N ALA A 95 13.10 -15.80 -10.20
CA ALA A 95 12.41 -16.90 -10.85
C ALA A 95 13.12 -17.30 -12.16
N SER A 96 13.45 -16.33 -13.02
CA SER A 96 14.15 -16.59 -14.28
C SER A 96 15.61 -17.02 -14.11
N SER A 97 16.27 -16.60 -13.03
CA SER A 97 17.67 -16.95 -12.74
C SER A 97 17.84 -18.23 -11.92
N SER A 98 16.77 -19.02 -11.70
CA SER A 98 16.77 -20.22 -10.84
C SER A 98 17.31 -19.94 -9.42
N VAL A 99 17.10 -18.73 -8.90
CA VAL A 99 17.42 -18.37 -7.52
C VAL A 99 16.24 -18.81 -6.65
N ILE A 100 16.48 -19.75 -5.74
CA ILE A 100 15.45 -20.23 -4.82
C ILE A 100 15.18 -19.13 -3.79
N VAL A 101 14.00 -18.54 -3.87
CA VAL A 101 13.45 -17.64 -2.84
C VAL A 101 12.62 -18.50 -1.89
N SER A 102 12.78 -18.31 -0.59
CA SER A 102 11.98 -19.04 0.40
C SER A 102 10.50 -18.67 0.29
N HIS A 103 9.61 -19.64 0.48
CA HIS A 103 8.16 -19.44 0.48
C HIS A 103 7.71 -18.27 1.38
N ALA A 104 8.32 -18.11 2.56
CA ALA A 104 8.00 -17.03 3.49
C ALA A 104 8.19 -15.62 2.89
N LEU A 105 9.19 -15.42 2.02
CA LEU A 105 9.44 -14.14 1.39
C LEU A 105 8.50 -13.85 0.23
N LEU A 106 8.13 -14.90 -0.52
CA LEU A 106 7.12 -14.77 -1.58
C LEU A 106 5.76 -14.43 -0.96
N ALA A 107 5.35 -15.15 0.08
CA ALA A 107 4.12 -14.84 0.82
C ALA A 107 4.12 -13.41 1.38
N LYS A 108 5.27 -12.92 1.88
CA LYS A 108 5.38 -11.53 2.33
C LYS A 108 5.25 -10.52 1.19
N LEU A 109 5.81 -10.79 0.02
CA LEU A 109 5.62 -9.94 -1.16
C LEU A 109 4.15 -9.93 -1.63
N GLU A 110 3.48 -11.09 -1.61
CA GLU A 110 2.05 -11.21 -1.94
C GLU A 110 1.15 -10.43 -0.95
N ASP A 111 1.45 -10.51 0.34
CA ASP A 111 0.79 -9.70 1.38
C ASP A 111 0.94 -8.20 1.10
N LEU A 112 2.17 -7.75 0.83
CA LEU A 112 2.46 -6.34 0.53
C LEU A 112 1.74 -5.86 -0.74
N ASN A 113 1.69 -6.69 -1.79
CA ASN A 113 0.93 -6.40 -3.01
C ASN A 113 -0.58 -6.27 -2.73
N THR A 114 -1.12 -7.12 -1.86
CA THR A 114 -2.54 -7.10 -1.51
C THR A 114 -2.87 -5.85 -0.70
N ARG A 115 -2.09 -5.55 0.33
CA ARG A 115 -2.23 -4.35 1.17
C ARG A 115 -2.11 -3.06 0.36
N TRP A 116 -1.19 -3.02 -0.60
CA TRP A 116 -1.06 -1.90 -1.52
C TRP A 116 -2.34 -1.66 -2.35
N LYS A 117 -2.91 -2.72 -2.94
CA LYS A 117 -4.16 -2.59 -3.70
C LYS A 117 -5.30 -2.08 -2.82
N VAL A 118 -5.42 -2.59 -1.59
CA VAL A 118 -6.41 -2.12 -0.61
C VAL A 118 -6.19 -0.64 -0.29
N LEU A 119 -4.95 -0.22 -0.07
CA LEU A 119 -4.61 1.18 0.21
C LEU A 119 -4.95 2.09 -0.97
N GLN A 120 -4.66 1.67 -2.21
CA GLN A 120 -5.02 2.42 -3.42
C GLN A 120 -6.54 2.61 -3.54
N VAL A 121 -7.32 1.56 -3.31
CA VAL A 121 -8.79 1.63 -3.31
C VAL A 121 -9.28 2.59 -2.23
N ALA A 122 -8.76 2.48 -1.00
CA ALA A 122 -9.15 3.36 0.09
C ALA A 122 -8.86 4.85 -0.21
N VAL A 123 -7.72 5.16 -0.85
CA VAL A 123 -7.38 6.52 -1.28
C VAL A 123 -8.35 7.04 -2.34
N ASP A 124 -8.69 6.22 -3.34
CA ASP A 124 -9.64 6.58 -4.39
C ASP A 124 -11.06 6.84 -3.83
N GLU A 125 -11.53 5.96 -2.95
CA GLU A 125 -12.81 6.12 -2.24
C GLU A 125 -12.82 7.39 -1.39
N ARG A 126 -11.72 7.66 -0.68
CA ARG A 126 -11.57 8.86 0.14
C ARG A 126 -11.58 10.13 -0.73
N TYR A 127 -10.92 10.10 -1.88
CA TYR A 127 -10.92 11.22 -2.82
C TYR A 127 -12.33 11.50 -3.35
N LYS A 128 -13.07 10.46 -3.75
CA LYS A 128 -14.47 10.57 -4.19
C LYS A 128 -15.36 11.18 -3.11
N LEU A 129 -15.24 10.70 -1.88
CA LEU A 129 -16.00 11.22 -0.74
C LEU A 129 -15.72 12.71 -0.50
N LEU A 130 -14.45 13.12 -0.44
CA LEU A 130 -14.08 14.50 -0.16
C LEU A 130 -14.39 15.46 -1.32
N SER A 131 -14.15 15.04 -2.58
CA SER A 131 -14.38 15.88 -3.76
C SER A 131 -15.86 16.06 -4.13
N GLY A 132 -16.70 15.11 -3.71
CA GLY A 132 -18.16 15.17 -3.81
C GLY A 132 -18.84 15.89 -2.64
N PHE A 133 -18.11 16.17 -1.55
CA PHE A 133 -18.71 16.73 -0.34
C PHE A 133 -19.41 18.06 -0.62
N GLY A 134 -20.72 18.13 -0.35
CA GLY A 134 -21.54 19.33 -0.52
C GLY A 134 -21.98 19.65 -1.96
N LYS A 135 -21.58 18.87 -2.97
CA LYS A 135 -21.96 19.11 -4.38
C LYS A 135 -23.25 18.43 -4.81
N ASP A 136 -23.66 17.38 -4.14
CA ASP A 136 -24.78 16.52 -4.53
C ASP A 136 -25.98 16.58 -3.55
N GLY A 137 -25.92 17.47 -2.55
CA GLY A 137 -26.92 17.49 -1.48
C GLY A 137 -26.88 16.24 -0.60
N SER A 138 -25.93 15.31 -0.81
CA SER A 138 -25.70 14.09 -0.04
C SER A 138 -24.71 14.36 1.09
N THR A 139 -25.05 15.28 1.98
CA THR A 139 -24.43 15.23 3.31
C THR A 139 -24.77 13.86 3.91
N PRO A 140 -23.82 13.09 4.43
CA PRO A 140 -24.14 11.95 5.28
C PRO A 140 -24.92 12.48 6.51
N GLY A 141 -26.25 12.45 6.42
CA GLY A 141 -27.17 13.08 7.40
C GLY A 141 -28.22 14.02 6.79
N SER A 142 -28.05 14.52 5.56
CA SER A 142 -29.12 15.22 4.86
C SER A 142 -30.06 14.16 4.27
N GLN A 143 -31.33 14.21 4.67
CA GLN A 143 -32.40 13.43 4.05
C GLN A 143 -32.75 13.94 2.63
N ALA A 144 -31.77 14.41 1.86
CA ALA A 144 -31.99 14.93 0.51
C ALA A 144 -32.53 13.85 -0.43
N PHE A 145 -32.10 12.59 -0.25
CA PHE A 145 -32.66 11.43 -0.94
C PHE A 145 -34.19 11.25 -0.72
N LEU A 146 -34.71 11.69 0.44
CA LEU A 146 -36.15 11.60 0.74
C LEU A 146 -36.96 12.77 0.16
N ALA A 147 -36.32 13.82 -0.37
CA ALA A 147 -37.01 14.95 -0.97
C ALA A 147 -37.56 14.64 -2.38
N SER A 148 -36.98 13.66 -3.07
CA SER A 148 -37.37 13.33 -4.46
C SER A 148 -38.57 12.37 -4.58
N SER A 149 -39.10 11.84 -3.47
CA SER A 149 -40.20 10.84 -3.49
C SER A 149 -41.60 11.44 -3.31
N VAL A 150 -41.74 12.76 -3.38
CA VAL A 150 -43.04 13.43 -3.15
C VAL A 150 -43.43 14.21 -4.40
N GLU A 151 -44.56 13.83 -4.99
CA GLU A 151 -45.14 14.52 -6.14
C GLU A 151 -46.19 15.55 -5.68
N ALA A 152 -46.31 16.65 -6.42
CA ALA A 152 -47.31 17.69 -6.15
C ALA A 152 -48.74 17.08 -6.08
N PRO A 153 -49.61 17.56 -5.19
CA PRO A 153 -49.51 18.79 -4.38
C PRO A 153 -48.82 18.60 -3.02
N TRP A 154 -48.23 17.44 -2.74
CA TRP A 154 -47.76 17.13 -1.40
C TRP A 154 -46.33 17.65 -1.17
N GLU A 155 -46.10 18.27 -0.03
CA GLU A 155 -44.77 18.69 0.43
C GLU A 155 -44.40 17.94 1.72
N ARG A 156 -43.11 17.69 1.93
CA ARG A 156 -42.61 17.05 3.16
C ARG A 156 -42.20 18.10 4.18
N ALA A 157 -42.81 18.10 5.35
CA ALA A 157 -42.49 18.99 6.46
C ALA A 157 -41.92 18.22 7.67
N LEU A 158 -41.29 18.93 8.60
CA LEU A 158 -40.76 18.37 9.84
C LEU A 158 -41.49 18.98 11.04
N THR A 159 -41.87 18.15 12.00
CA THR A 159 -42.34 18.64 13.30
C THR A 159 -41.18 19.28 14.08
N PRO A 160 -41.45 20.05 15.16
CA PRO A 160 -40.40 20.54 16.06
C PRO A 160 -39.51 19.41 16.62
N ALA A 161 -40.03 18.18 16.70
CA ALA A 161 -39.30 16.98 17.11
C ALA A 161 -38.52 16.30 15.96
N LYS A 162 -38.41 16.93 14.79
CA LYS A 162 -37.76 16.42 13.58
C LYS A 162 -38.38 15.14 13.01
N VAL A 163 -39.66 14.89 13.29
CA VAL A 163 -40.42 13.78 12.68
C VAL A 163 -40.98 14.23 11.33
N PRO A 164 -40.70 13.52 10.21
CA PRO A 164 -41.26 13.85 8.90
C PRO A 164 -42.77 13.60 8.81
N TYR A 165 -43.49 14.52 8.17
CA TYR A 165 -44.90 14.37 7.81
C TYR A 165 -45.20 15.05 6.46
N TYR A 166 -46.36 14.75 5.88
CA TYR A 166 -46.78 15.30 4.59
C TYR A 166 -47.85 16.36 4.77
N ILE A 167 -47.70 17.48 4.06
CA ILE A 167 -48.69 18.56 3.96
C ILE A 167 -49.15 18.67 2.50
N LYS A 168 -50.35 19.22 2.31
CA LYS A 168 -50.96 19.48 1.01
C LYS A 168 -51.04 20.98 0.78
#